data_AF-Q2QV00-F1
#
_entry.id   AF-Q2QV00-F1
#
_cell.length_a   1.000
_cell.length_b   1.000
_cell.length_c   1.000
_cell.angle_alpha   90.00
_cell.angle_beta   90.00
_cell.angle_gamma   90.00
#
_symmetry.space_group_name_H-M   'P 1'
#
loop_
_entity.id
_entity.type
_entity.pdbx_description
1 polymer ?
#
loop_
_entity_poly.entity_id
_entity_poly.type
_entity_poly.pdbx_seq_one_letter_code
_entity_poly.pdbx_strand_id
1 'polypeptide(L)'
;MADPVSSVKHITEMALKIKHAVETVQRNKEDCIQIRRRVMRVSDVLTLLQETENMQSNPAIRAALEDLADTLHHAHTLVVSCQEKNIVCLFCAATTLSNKLRRVNDQISDQVMVGILATTVHLTIALTQI
;
A
#
# COMPACT_ATOMS: atom_id res chain seq x y z
N MET A 1 11.73 15.97 6.55
CA MET A 1 10.82 14.94 7.09
C MET A 1 9.44 15.27 6.54
N ALA A 2 8.75 14.33 5.88
CA ALA A 2 7.40 14.58 5.40
C ALA A 2 6.46 14.74 6.61
N ASP A 3 5.61 15.77 6.56
CA ASP A 3 4.46 15.86 7.45
C ASP A 3 3.55 14.65 7.15
N PRO A 4 3.11 13.89 8.16
CA PRO A 4 2.20 12.77 8.02
C PRO A 4 1.01 12.97 7.05
N VAL A 5 0.41 14.16 7.02
CA VAL A 5 -0.69 14.48 6.08
C VAL A 5 -0.23 14.31 4.62
N SER A 6 1.04 14.62 4.36
CA SER A 6 1.74 14.38 3.09
C SER A 6 1.88 12.88 2.79
N SER A 7 2.23 12.06 3.78
CA SER A 7 2.35 10.60 3.62
C SER A 7 1.02 9.96 3.24
N VAL A 8 -0.09 10.32 3.93
CA VAL A 8 -1.42 9.81 3.56
C VAL A 8 -1.82 10.27 2.16
N LYS A 9 -1.55 11.54 1.82
CA LYS A 9 -1.81 12.05 0.47
C LYS A 9 -1.04 11.26 -0.59
N HIS A 10 0.24 10.98 -0.38
CA HIS A 10 1.05 10.17 -1.29
C HIS A 10 0.51 8.74 -1.43
N ILE A 11 0.05 8.13 -0.33
CA ILE A 11 -0.58 6.81 -0.35
C ILE A 11 -1.85 6.84 -1.21
N THR A 12 -2.73 7.84 -1.03
CA THR A 12 -3.94 7.98 -1.83
C THR A 12 -3.64 8.19 -3.31
N GLU A 13 -2.64 9.01 -3.64
CA GLU A 13 -2.19 9.20 -5.02
C GLU A 13 -1.65 7.90 -5.63
N MET A 14 -0.85 7.12 -4.89
CA MET A 14 -0.37 5.81 -5.36
C MET A 14 -1.51 4.81 -5.52
N ALA A 15 -2.49 4.81 -4.61
CA ALA A 15 -3.66 3.95 -4.71
C ALA A 15 -4.44 4.19 -6.01
N LEU A 16 -4.63 5.46 -6.38
CA LEU A 16 -5.26 5.83 -7.65
C LEU A 16 -4.42 5.42 -8.86
N LYS A 17 -3.10 5.61 -8.83
CA LYS A 17 -2.21 5.15 -9.92
C LYS A 17 -2.28 3.63 -10.09
N ILE A 18 -2.26 2.87 -9.00
CA ILE A 18 -2.42 1.41 -9.02
C ILE A 18 -3.78 1.04 -9.61
N LYS A 19 -4.86 1.68 -9.15
CA LYS A 19 -6.21 1.44 -9.67
C LYS A 19 -6.26 1.59 -11.20
N HIS A 20 -5.75 2.70 -11.72
CA HIS A 20 -5.71 2.96 -13.17
C HIS A 20 -4.78 2.01 -13.92
N ALA A 21 -3.62 1.68 -13.33
CA ALA A 21 -2.70 0.74 -13.95
C ALA A 21 -3.31 -0.67 -14.07
N VAL A 22 -4.07 -1.12 -13.06
CA VAL A 22 -4.77 -2.41 -13.07
C VAL A 22 -5.86 -2.49 -14.15
N GLU A 23 -6.47 -1.37 -14.55
CA GLU A 23 -7.49 -1.33 -15.60
C GLU A 23 -6.94 -1.73 -16.98
N THR A 24 -5.63 -1.63 -17.19
CA THR A 24 -4.98 -1.88 -18.49
C THR A 24 -4.04 -3.09 -18.50
N VAL A 25 -3.96 -3.86 -17.41
CA VAL A 25 -3.11 -5.06 -17.34
C VAL A 25 -3.61 -6.18 -18.26
N GLN A 26 -2.67 -6.85 -18.93
CA GLN A 26 -2.95 -7.95 -19.84
C GLN A 26 -2.58 -9.31 -19.25
N ARG A 27 -1.72 -9.32 -18.22
CA ARG A 27 -1.21 -10.52 -17.53
C ARG A 27 -1.48 -10.43 -16.03
N ASN A 28 -1.46 -11.57 -15.33
CA ASN A 28 -1.62 -11.65 -13.88
C ASN A 28 -2.83 -10.87 -13.33
N LYS A 29 -3.93 -10.84 -14.10
CA LYS A 29 -5.10 -9.98 -13.82
C LYS A 29 -5.64 -10.19 -12.41
N GLU A 30 -5.75 -11.44 -11.98
CA GLU A 30 -6.29 -11.76 -10.64
C GLU A 30 -5.40 -11.18 -9.53
N ASP A 31 -4.08 -11.43 -9.58
CA ASP A 31 -3.15 -10.89 -8.58
C ASP A 31 -3.17 -9.35 -8.58
N CYS A 32 -3.21 -8.72 -9.75
CA CYS A 32 -3.35 -7.26 -9.89
C CYS A 32 -4.67 -6.72 -9.31
N ILE A 33 -5.80 -7.39 -9.56
CA ILE A 33 -7.11 -7.01 -9.03
C ILE A 33 -7.12 -7.11 -7.50
N GLN A 34 -6.47 -8.13 -6.92
CA GLN A 34 -6.37 -8.29 -5.48
C GLN A 34 -5.53 -7.18 -4.83
N ILE A 35 -4.41 -6.81 -5.45
CA ILE A 35 -3.63 -5.63 -5.02
C ILE A 35 -4.51 -4.39 -5.05
N ARG A 36 -5.18 -4.09 -6.17
CA ARG A 36 -6.09 -2.93 -6.26
C ARG A 36 -7.13 -2.94 -5.14
N ARG A 37 -7.77 -4.09 -4.89
CA ARG A 37 -8.79 -4.22 -3.84
C ARG A 37 -8.22 -3.92 -2.46
N ARG A 38 -7.04 -4.45 -2.12
CA ARG A 38 -6.39 -4.21 -0.83
C ARG A 38 -6.00 -2.73 -0.71
N VAL A 39 -5.29 -2.21 -1.70
CA VAL A 39 -4.77 -0.83 -1.70
C VAL A 39 -5.90 0.20 -1.60
N MET A 40 -7.00 0.02 -2.34
CA MET A 40 -8.14 0.93 -2.24
C MET A 40 -8.76 0.92 -0.84
N ARG A 41 -9.02 -0.26 -0.26
CA ARG A 41 -9.57 -0.33 1.11
C ARG A 41 -8.65 0.28 2.15
N VAL A 42 -7.34 0.07 2.02
CA VAL A 42 -6.35 0.66 2.92
C VAL A 42 -6.34 2.18 2.78
N SER A 43 -6.35 2.70 1.55
CA SER A 43 -6.43 4.13 1.27
C SER A 43 -7.69 4.77 1.86
N ASP A 44 -8.86 4.13 1.68
CA ASP A 44 -10.14 4.63 2.20
C ASP A 44 -10.14 4.71 3.73
N VAL A 45 -9.52 3.74 4.42
CA VAL A 45 -9.38 3.77 5.87
C VAL A 45 -8.40 4.86 6.31
N LEU A 46 -7.26 5.01 5.61
CA LEU A 46 -6.26 6.02 5.95
C LEU A 46 -6.76 7.45 5.72
N THR A 47 -7.67 7.68 4.78
CA THR A 47 -8.29 9.01 4.61
C THR A 47 -9.09 9.44 5.83
N LEU A 48 -9.61 8.51 6.64
CA LEU A 48 -10.25 8.83 7.92
C LEU A 48 -9.23 9.38 8.95
N LEU A 49 -7.95 9.00 8.84
CA LEU A 49 -6.89 9.54 9.71
C LEU A 49 -6.54 11.00 9.36
N GLN A 50 -6.74 11.44 8.12
CA GLN A 50 -6.51 12.84 7.74
C GLN A 50 -7.43 13.80 8.51
N GLU A 51 -8.57 13.32 9.00
CA GLU A 51 -9.48 14.09 9.84
C GLU A 51 -8.96 14.29 11.27
N THR A 52 -7.89 13.56 11.67
CA THR A 52 -7.34 13.57 13.02
C THR A 52 -5.85 13.95 13.03
N GLU A 53 -5.54 15.25 12.99
CA GLU A 53 -4.16 15.77 13.00
C GLU A 53 -3.29 15.17 14.14
N ASN A 54 -3.89 14.93 15.32
CA ASN A 54 -3.16 14.51 16.53
C ASN A 54 -2.54 13.11 16.46
N MET A 55 -3.10 12.20 15.66
CA MET A 55 -2.66 10.80 15.66
C MET A 55 -1.28 10.62 15.02
N GLN A 56 -0.90 11.59 14.22
CA GLN A 56 0.18 11.49 13.26
C GLN A 56 1.53 11.98 13.80
N SER A 57 1.58 12.53 15.02
CA SER A 57 2.83 12.92 15.68
C SER A 57 3.66 11.74 16.18
N ASN A 58 3.13 10.52 16.20
CA ASN A 58 3.85 9.34 16.68
C ASN A 58 4.88 8.84 15.63
N PRO A 59 6.19 8.77 15.96
CA PRO A 59 7.22 8.32 15.01
C PRO A 59 7.02 6.92 14.44
N ALA A 60 6.45 5.98 15.21
CA ALA A 60 6.21 4.61 14.75
C ALA A 60 5.06 4.56 13.73
N ILE A 61 4.01 5.35 13.94
CA ILE A 61 2.90 5.49 12.97
C ILE A 61 3.44 6.11 11.68
N ARG A 62 4.28 7.14 11.78
CA ARG A 62 4.92 7.78 10.63
C ARG A 62 5.77 6.81 9.82
N ALA A 63 6.64 6.05 10.49
CA ALA A 63 7.47 5.05 9.84
C ALA A 63 6.63 3.99 9.12
N ALA A 64 5.55 3.51 9.74
CA ALA A 64 4.64 2.55 9.10
C ALA A 64 3.95 3.12 7.85
N LEU A 65 3.59 4.41 7.85
CA LEU A 65 3.02 5.09 6.67
C LEU A 65 4.06 5.30 5.57
N GLU A 66 5.30 5.63 5.93
CA GLU A 66 6.41 5.77 4.98
C GLU A 66 6.73 4.42 4.31
N ASP A 67 6.87 3.34 5.09
CA ASP A 67 7.08 1.98 4.59
C ASP A 67 5.96 1.52 3.64
N LEU A 68 4.71 1.83 3.99
CA LEU A 68 3.55 1.54 3.16
C LEU A 68 3.59 2.33 1.85
N ALA A 69 3.92 3.63 1.89
CA ALA A 69 4.03 4.45 0.68
C ALA A 69 5.07 3.90 -0.30
N ASP A 70 6.24 3.50 0.20
CA ASP A 70 7.32 2.89 -0.61
C ASP A 70 6.87 1.55 -1.22
N THR A 71 6.14 0.75 -0.44
CA THR A 71 5.62 -0.55 -0.90
C THR A 71 4.53 -0.38 -1.94
N LEU A 72 3.68 0.65 -1.84
CA LEU A 72 2.73 0.99 -2.89
C LEU A 72 3.42 1.46 -4.18
N HIS A 73 4.53 2.19 -4.08
CA HIS A 73 5.33 2.53 -5.26
C HIS A 73 5.90 1.27 -5.94
N HIS A 74 6.40 0.31 -5.15
CA HIS A 74 6.85 -0.97 -5.67
C HIS A 74 5.70 -1.77 -6.31
N ALA A 75 4.55 -1.83 -5.65
CA ALA A 75 3.35 -2.50 -6.16
C ALA A 75 2.90 -1.89 -7.50
N HIS A 76 2.89 -0.56 -7.62
CA HIS A 76 2.59 0.13 -8.87
C HIS A 76 3.55 -0.28 -9.99
N THR A 77 4.86 -0.33 -9.72
CA THR A 77 5.86 -0.77 -10.70
C THR A 77 5.58 -2.20 -11.19
N LEU A 78 5.27 -3.12 -10.28
CA LEU A 78 4.93 -4.50 -10.63
C LEU A 78 3.63 -4.61 -11.45
N VAL A 79 2.62 -3.79 -11.12
CA VAL A 79 1.37 -3.71 -11.89
C VAL A 79 1.63 -3.17 -13.30
N VAL A 80 2.48 -2.16 -13.46
CA VAL A 80 2.86 -1.64 -14.79
C VAL A 80 3.54 -2.72 -15.63
N SER A 81 4.43 -3.54 -15.05
CA SER A 81 5.02 -4.69 -15.77
C SER A 81 3.97 -5.71 -16.26
N CYS A 82 2.76 -5.73 -15.68
CA CYS A 82 1.66 -6.58 -16.15
C CYS A 82 0.94 -6.03 -17.39
N GLN A 83 1.23 -4.79 -17.79
CA GLN A 83 0.71 -4.15 -19.01
C GLN A 83 1.55 -4.48 -20.25
N GLU A 84 2.83 -4.84 -20.07
CA GLU A 84 3.74 -5.13 -21.16
C GLU A 84 3.24 -6.29 -22.03
N LYS A 85 3.33 -6.08 -23.36
CA LYS A 85 2.95 -7.07 -24.38
C LYS A 85 4.08 -8.03 -24.75
N ASN A 86 5.29 -7.82 -24.24
CA ASN A 86 6.47 -8.48 -24.80
C ASN A 86 6.46 -9.99 -24.53
N ILE A 87 6.76 -10.77 -25.58
CA ILE A 87 6.48 -12.21 -25.70
C ILE A 87 7.58 -13.08 -25.08
N VAL A 88 8.67 -12.48 -24.59
CA VAL A 88 9.79 -13.21 -23.96
C VAL A 88 9.27 -14.12 -22.84
N CYS A 89 9.47 -15.43 -23.03
CA CYS A 89 9.00 -16.54 -22.18
C CYS A 89 7.82 -16.15 -21.27
N LEU A 90 6.68 -15.85 -21.89
CA LEU A 90 5.47 -15.33 -21.24
C LEU A 90 5.13 -16.08 -19.94
N PHE A 91 5.31 -17.40 -19.92
CA PHE A 91 5.00 -18.22 -18.75
C PHE A 91 5.99 -18.04 -17.59
N CYS A 92 7.30 -18.08 -17.84
CA CYS A 92 8.32 -17.95 -16.77
C CYS A 92 8.39 -16.53 -16.20
N ALA A 93 8.23 -15.53 -17.06
CA ALA A 93 8.11 -14.14 -16.61
C ALA A 93 6.80 -13.92 -15.85
N ALA A 94 5.69 -14.52 -16.30
CA ALA A 94 4.39 -14.39 -15.62
C ALA A 94 4.38 -15.06 -14.24
N THR A 95 4.93 -16.28 -14.07
CA THR A 95 4.98 -16.94 -12.76
C THR A 95 5.87 -16.18 -11.77
N THR A 96 7.03 -15.71 -12.23
CA THR A 96 7.92 -14.89 -11.41
C THR A 96 7.25 -13.58 -11.00
N LEU A 97 6.50 -12.96 -11.92
CA LEU A 97 5.78 -11.72 -11.66
C LEU A 97 4.58 -11.94 -10.73
N SER A 98 3.79 -13.00 -10.93
CA SER A 98 2.71 -13.42 -10.02
C SER A 98 3.22 -13.59 -8.59
N ASN A 99 4.36 -14.25 -8.40
CA ASN A 99 4.99 -14.39 -7.08
C ASN A 99 5.45 -13.04 -6.49
N LYS A 100 5.92 -12.10 -7.31
CA LYS A 100 6.24 -10.73 -6.84
C LYS A 100 4.98 -9.95 -6.46
N LEU A 101 3.91 -10.06 -7.24
CA LEU A 101 2.61 -9.42 -6.97
C LEU A 101 1.99 -9.95 -5.66
N ARG A 102 2.02 -11.26 -5.43
CA ARG A 102 1.54 -11.85 -4.18
C ARG A 102 2.38 -11.38 -2.99
N ARG A 103 3.71 -11.42 -3.12
CA ARG A 103 4.61 -10.93 -2.06
C ARG A 103 4.39 -9.46 -1.74
N VAL A 104 4.29 -8.57 -2.73
CA VAL A 104 4.04 -7.15 -2.44
C VAL A 104 2.65 -6.95 -1.81
N ASN A 105 1.66 -7.74 -2.22
CA ASN A 105 0.34 -7.70 -1.59
C ASN A 105 0.45 -8.08 -0.12
N ASP A 106 1.14 -9.17 0.21
CA ASP A 106 1.35 -9.63 1.59
C ASP A 106 2.14 -8.60 2.41
N GLN A 107 3.19 -8.00 1.84
CA GLN A 107 3.94 -6.90 2.47
C GLN A 107 3.04 -5.71 2.83
N ILE A 108 2.10 -5.32 1.97
CA ILE A 108 1.10 -4.28 2.28
C ILE A 108 0.26 -4.70 3.50
N SER A 109 -0.13 -5.97 3.58
CA SER A 109 -0.91 -6.48 4.72
C SER A 109 -0.11 -6.42 6.02
N ASP A 110 1.15 -6.85 5.98
CA ASP A 110 2.03 -6.86 7.14
C ASP A 110 2.30 -5.43 7.64
N GLN A 111 2.54 -4.48 6.74
CA GLN A 111 2.76 -3.07 7.08
C GLN A 111 1.52 -2.41 7.67
N VAL A 112 0.33 -2.72 7.15
CA VAL A 112 -0.94 -2.25 7.75
C VAL A 112 -1.09 -2.80 9.16
N MET A 113 -0.75 -4.06 9.41
CA MET A 113 -0.78 -4.65 10.75
C MET A 113 0.20 -3.95 11.72
N VAL A 114 1.40 -3.61 11.26
CA VAL A 114 2.36 -2.81 12.05
C VAL A 114 1.80 -1.42 12.36
N GLY A 115 1.17 -0.77 11.38
CA GLY A 115 0.51 0.53 11.56
C GLY A 115 -0.64 0.48 12.58
N ILE A 116 -1.43 -0.60 12.57
CA ILE A 116 -2.48 -0.85 13.56
C ILE A 116 -1.88 -1.06 14.95
N LEU A 117 -0.82 -1.86 15.08
CA LEU A 117 -0.17 -2.07 16.37
C LEU A 117 0.37 -0.76 16.96
N ALA A 118 1.08 0.03 16.15
CA ALA A 118 1.61 1.33 16.56
C ALA A 118 0.48 2.28 17.01
N THR A 119 -0.61 2.32 16.25
CA THR A 119 -1.84 3.04 16.57
C THR A 119 -2.46 2.61 17.89
N THR A 120 -2.69 1.32 18.07
CA THR A 120 -3.37 0.77 19.26
C THR A 120 -2.52 0.98 20.51
N VAL A 121 -1.21 0.77 20.44
CA VAL A 121 -0.29 1.06 21.56
C VAL A 121 -0.30 2.54 21.90
N HIS A 122 -0.23 3.42 20.90
CA HIS A 122 -0.27 4.88 21.11
C HIS A 122 -1.56 5.31 21.80
N LEU A 123 -2.71 4.86 21.30
CA LEU A 123 -4.02 5.16 21.89
C LEU A 123 -4.16 4.58 23.30
N THR A 124 -3.69 3.36 23.54
CA THR A 124 -3.74 2.74 24.87
C THR A 124 -2.94 3.56 25.88
N ILE A 125 -1.71 3.94 25.54
CA ILE A 125 -0.88 4.79 26.41
C ILE A 125 -1.59 6.11 26.70
N ALA A 126 -2.07 6.80 25.65
CA ALA A 126 -2.74 8.09 25.78
C ALA A 126 -3.99 8.02 26.68
N LEU A 127 -4.78 6.93 26.62
CA LEU A 127 -5.97 6.74 27.43
C LEU A 127 -5.67 6.32 28.87
N THR A 128 -4.57 5.60 29.10
CA THR A 128 -4.16 5.16 30.46
C THR A 128 -3.36 6.20 31.24
N GLN A 129 -2.91 7.27 30.57
CA GLN A 129 -2.21 8.40 31.19
C GLN A 129 -3.14 9.54 31.62
N ILE A 130 -4.45 9.35 31.47
CA ILE A 130 -5.52 10.25 31.95
C ILE A 130 -5.99 9.75 33.32
#